data_AF-A0A536YBH4-F1
#
_entry.id   AF-A0A536YBH4-F1
#
_cell.length_a   1.000
_cell.length_b   1.000
_cell.length_c   1.000
_cell.angle_alpha   90.00
_cell.angle_beta   90.00
_cell.angle_gamma   90.00
#
_symmetry.space_group_name_H-M   'P 1'
#
loop_
_entity.id
_entity.type
_entity.pdbx_description
1 polymer ?
#
loop_
_entity_poly.entity_id
_entity_poly.type
_entity_poly.pdbx_seq_one_letter_code
_entity_poly.pdbx_strand_id
1 'polypeptide(L)'
;MEMTIQAAETNLASNRFVCEVEEFRETIANPSFTLDEKKRAYGLIVKHAALLDPEDAGFWRAGVALKVALCAWLDFQPMLEH
;
A
#
# COMPACT_ATOMS: atom_id res chain seq x y z
N MET A 1 21.05 34.35 1.32
CA MET A 1 21.28 32.90 1.25
C MET A 1 20.20 32.27 2.10
N GLU A 2 19.03 32.05 1.48
CA GLU A 2 17.84 31.57 2.17
C GLU A 2 18.01 30.08 2.49
N MET A 3 17.95 29.76 3.78
CA MET A 3 17.87 28.38 4.28
C MET A 3 16.46 27.85 3.99
N THR A 4 16.31 27.10 2.91
CA THR A 4 15.14 26.22 2.75
C THR A 4 15.30 25.07 3.74
N ILE A 5 14.53 25.14 4.82
CA ILE A 5 14.26 23.99 5.70
C ILE A 5 13.63 22.94 4.79
N GLN A 6 14.42 21.94 4.38
CA GLN A 6 13.90 20.72 3.81
C GLN A 6 13.01 20.11 4.89
N ALA A 7 11.69 20.26 4.72
CA ALA A 7 10.71 19.42 5.37
C ALA A 7 10.97 17.99 4.87
N ALA A 8 11.93 17.32 5.51
CA ALA A 8 12.10 15.88 5.42
C ALA A 8 10.97 15.21 6.23
N GLU A 9 9.73 15.54 5.89
CA GLU A 9 8.61 14.69 6.19
C GLU A 9 8.72 13.56 5.17
N THR A 10 9.09 12.39 5.66
CA THR A 10 9.59 11.24 4.92
C THR A 10 8.62 10.78 3.83
N ASN A 11 8.74 11.37 2.64
CA ASN A 11 8.07 10.91 1.43
C ASN A 11 8.44 9.45 1.19
N LEU A 12 7.43 8.57 1.19
CA LEU A 12 7.64 7.18 0.86
C LEU A 12 7.91 7.09 -0.64
N ALA A 13 9.11 6.66 -1.01
CA ALA A 13 9.45 6.47 -2.41
C ALA A 13 8.46 5.49 -3.06
N SER A 14 7.80 5.88 -4.15
CA SER A 14 6.72 5.10 -4.76
C SER A 14 7.14 3.67 -5.13
N ASN A 15 8.41 3.46 -5.48
CA ASN A 15 8.94 2.12 -5.75
C ASN A 15 8.92 1.21 -4.51
N ARG A 16 9.21 1.75 -3.32
CA ARG A 16 9.12 1.00 -2.07
C ARG A 16 7.68 0.63 -1.74
N PHE A 17 6.75 1.57 -1.97
CA PHE A 17 5.34 1.31 -1.77
C PHE A 17 4.79 0.26 -2.75
N VAL A 18 5.24 0.26 -4.01
CA VAL A 18 4.88 -0.79 -4.98
C VAL A 18 5.26 -2.18 -4.45
N CYS A 19 6.48 -2.34 -3.93
CA CYS A 19 6.91 -3.62 -3.35
C CYS A 19 6.00 -4.02 -2.16
N GLU A 20 5.71 -3.08 -1.27
CA GLU A 20 4.85 -3.35 -0.10
C GLU A 20 3.43 -3.79 -0.51
N VAL A 21 2.89 -3.17 -1.56
CA VAL A 21 1.59 -3.53 -2.14
C VAL A 21 1.61 -4.93 -2.77
N GLU A 22 2.72 -5.32 -3.41
CA GLU A 22 2.89 -6.67 -3.93
C GLU A 22 2.94 -7.70 -2.79
N GLU A 23 3.69 -7.42 -1.72
CA GLU A 23 3.73 -8.26 -0.51
C GLU A 23 2.36 -8.40 0.16
N PHE A 24 1.58 -7.31 0.21
CA PHE A 24 0.20 -7.36 0.69
C PHE A 24 -0.67 -8.27 -0.18
N ARG A 25 -0.55 -8.18 -1.50
CA ARG A 25 -1.29 -9.06 -2.43
C ARG A 25 -0.92 -10.53 -2.22
N GLU A 26 0.36 -10.85 -2.03
CA GLU A 26 0.80 -12.20 -1.68
C GLU A 26 0.22 -12.67 -0.34
N THR A 27 0.18 -11.77 0.65
CA THR A 27 -0.43 -12.04 1.96
C THR A 27 -1.92 -12.36 1.83
N ILE A 28 -2.67 -11.67 0.95
CA ILE A 28 -4.08 -11.99 0.67
C ILE A 28 -4.22 -13.39 0.10
N ALA A 29 -3.40 -13.73 -0.91
CA ALA A 29 -3.47 -15.00 -1.60
C ALA A 29 -3.00 -16.20 -0.75
N ASN A 30 -2.20 -15.95 0.28
CA ASN A 30 -1.65 -17.00 1.11
C ASN A 30 -2.65 -17.45 2.21
N PRO A 31 -3.02 -18.75 2.26
CA PRO A 31 -3.96 -19.27 3.25
C PRO A 31 -3.34 -19.43 4.65
N SER A 32 -2.01 -19.35 4.78
CA SER A 32 -1.31 -19.49 6.07
C SER A 32 -1.51 -18.29 6.98
N PHE A 33 -1.86 -17.12 6.43
CA PHE A 33 -2.14 -15.93 7.22
C PHE A 33 -3.59 -15.88 7.66
N THR A 34 -3.78 -15.51 8.92
CA THR A 34 -5.10 -15.29 9.50
C THR A 34 -5.76 -14.03 8.93
N LEU A 35 -7.08 -13.95 9.07
CA LEU A 35 -7.84 -12.78 8.64
C LEU A 35 -7.38 -11.50 9.35
N ASP A 36 -7.01 -11.59 10.63
CA ASP A 36 -6.54 -10.44 11.41
C ASP A 36 -5.21 -9.90 10.86
N GLU A 37 -4.27 -10.78 10.52
CA GLU A 37 -3.01 -10.40 9.88
C GLU A 37 -3.24 -9.73 8.53
N LYS A 38 -4.17 -10.25 7.72
CA LYS A 38 -4.54 -9.63 6.43
C LYS A 38 -5.18 -8.25 6.63
N LYS A 39 -6.06 -8.09 7.63
CA LYS A 39 -6.66 -6.78 7.97
C LYS A 39 -5.62 -5.78 8.46
N ARG A 40 -4.64 -6.24 9.24
CA ARG A 40 -3.53 -5.40 9.70
C ARG A 40 -2.67 -4.94 8.54
N ALA A 41 -2.34 -5.85 7.61
CA ALA A 41 -1.60 -5.51 6.40
C ALA A 41 -2.36 -4.47 5.55
N TYR A 42 -3.68 -4.65 5.38
CA TYR A 42 -4.53 -3.65 4.71
C TYR A 42 -4.46 -2.27 5.38
N GLY A 43 -4.55 -2.20 6.71
CA GLY A 43 -4.45 -0.94 7.44
C GLY A 43 -3.10 -0.23 7.26
N LEU A 44 -2.00 -0.99 7.16
CA LEU A 44 -0.67 -0.44 6.88
C LEU A 44 -0.59 0.13 5.46
N ILE A 45 -1.08 -0.61 4.45
CA ILE A 45 -1.10 -0.17 3.06
C ILE A 45 -1.86 1.15 2.89
N VAL A 46 -3.05 1.27 3.49
CA VAL A 46 -3.86 2.51 3.41
C VAL A 46 -3.13 3.68 4.07
N LYS A 47 -2.47 3.45 5.22
CA LYS A 47 -1.70 4.48 5.90
C LYS A 47 -0.50 4.94 5.06
N HIS A 48 0.22 4.01 4.44
CA HIS A 48 1.40 4.33 3.63
C HIS A 48 1.03 4.96 2.28
N ALA A 49 -0.13 4.62 1.71
CA ALA A 49 -0.65 5.29 0.52
C ALA A 49 -0.86 6.80 0.75
N ALA A 50 -1.25 7.20 1.95
CA ALA A 50 -1.43 8.60 2.32
C ALA A 50 -0.10 9.39 2.45
N LEU A 51 1.04 8.69 2.48
CA LEU A 51 2.39 9.25 2.56
C LEU A 51 3.10 9.26 1.20
N LEU A 52 2.41 8.86 0.12
CA LEU A 52 2.94 8.93 -1.22
C LEU A 52 3.02 10.37 -1.69
N ASP A 53 4.18 10.72 -2.24
CA ASP A 53 4.41 12.02 -2.84
C ASP A 53 3.79 12.07 -4.25
N PRO A 54 2.82 12.98 -4.51
CA PRO A 54 2.17 13.06 -5.82
C PRO A 54 3.08 13.59 -6.93
N GLU A 55 4.19 14.23 -6.59
CA GLU A 55 5.18 14.75 -7.55
C GLU A 55 6.21 13.68 -7.96
N ASP A 56 6.27 12.56 -7.24
CA ASP A 56 7.13 11.42 -7.57
C ASP A 56 6.72 10.77 -8.90
N ALA A 57 7.70 10.57 -9.79
CA ALA A 57 7.47 9.98 -11.11
C ALA A 57 6.85 8.57 -11.06
N GLY A 58 7.01 7.85 -9.95
CA GLY A 58 6.43 6.54 -9.70
C GLY A 58 5.04 6.56 -9.07
N PHE A 59 4.49 7.72 -8.70
CA PHE A 59 3.20 7.84 -7.99
C PHE A 59 2.06 7.11 -8.72
N TRP A 60 1.98 7.30 -10.05
CA TRP A 60 0.97 6.64 -10.87
C TRP A 60 1.09 5.11 -10.84
N ARG A 61 2.32 4.58 -10.84
CA ARG A 61 2.57 3.14 -10.76
C ARG A 61 2.19 2.59 -9.39
N ALA A 62 2.50 3.31 -8.32
CA ALA A 62 2.06 3.01 -6.97
C ALA A 62 0.52 2.97 -6.86
N GLY A 63 -0.17 3.96 -7.44
CA GLY A 63 -1.64 3.99 -7.47
C GLY A 63 -2.25 2.82 -8.24
N VAL A 64 -1.68 2.44 -9.39
CA VAL A 64 -2.14 1.27 -10.15
C VAL A 64 -1.93 -0.03 -9.36
N ALA A 65 -0.75 -0.22 -8.75
CA ALA A 65 -0.48 -1.39 -7.92
C ALA A 65 -1.48 -1.47 -6.76
N LEU A 66 -1.71 -0.35 -6.06
CA LEU A 66 -2.65 -0.28 -4.96
C LEU A 66 -4.06 -0.68 -5.39
N LYS A 67 -4.55 -0.13 -6.50
CA LYS A 67 -5.86 -0.49 -7.07
C LYS A 67 -5.97 -2.01 -7.28
N VAL A 68 -4.97 -2.64 -7.88
CA VAL A 68 -4.98 -4.09 -8.15
C VAL A 68 -5.03 -4.89 -6.85
N ALA A 69 -4.24 -4.53 -5.85
CA ALA A 69 -4.25 -5.22 -4.56
C ALA A 69 -5.56 -5.01 -3.79
N LEU A 70 -6.18 -3.83 -3.88
CA LEU A 70 -7.50 -3.57 -3.30
C LEU A 70 -8.61 -4.37 -3.96
N CYS A 71 -8.58 -4.55 -5.28
CA CYS A 71 -9.48 -5.48 -5.96
C CYS A 71 -9.32 -6.90 -5.42
N ALA A 72 -8.09 -7.40 -5.30
CA ALA A 72 -7.84 -8.73 -4.74
C ALA A 72 -8.32 -8.88 -3.28
N TRP A 73 -8.19 -7.82 -2.46
CA TRP A 73 -8.76 -7.78 -1.11
C TRP A 73 -10.29 -7.88 -1.14
N LEU A 74 -10.92 -7.09 -2.01
CA LEU A 74 -12.37 -7.09 -2.18
C LEU A 74 -12.88 -8.42 -2.73
N ASP A 75 -12.15 -9.13 -3.58
CA ASP A 75 -12.50 -10.48 -4.05
C ASP A 75 -12.34 -11.55 -2.97
N PHE A 76 -11.45 -11.33 -1.99
CA PHE A 76 -11.30 -12.21 -0.83
C PHE A 76 -12.43 -12.02 0.20
N GLN A 77 -12.93 -10.80 0.39
CA GLN A 77 -14.00 -10.51 1.35
C GLN A 77 -15.36 -11.20 1.13
N PRO A 78 -15.89 -11.43 -0.09
CA PRO A 78 -17.15 -12.17 -0.29
C PRO A 78 -17.05 -13.64 0.16
N MET A 79 -15.85 -14.16 0.42
CA MET A 79 -15.66 -15.47 1.06
C MET A 79 -15.79 -15.44 2.59
N LEU A 80 -15.90 -14.26 3.20
CA LEU A 80 -15.98 -14.07 4.66
C LEU A 80 -17.42 -13.79 5.14
N GLU A 81 -18.34 -13.43 4.24
CA GLU A 81 -19.76 -13.29 4.53
C GLU A 81 -20.46 -14.66 4.45
N HIS A 82 -20.14 -15.61 5.34
CA HIS A 82 -20.91 -16.84 5.53
C HIS A 82 -20.70 -17.44 6.93
#